data_AF-A0A7V5WLM4-F1
#
_entry.id   AF-A0A7V5WLM4-F1
#
_cell.length_a   1.000
_cell.length_b   1.000
_cell.length_c   1.000
_cell.angle_alpha   90.00
_cell.angle_beta   90.00
_cell.angle_gamma   90.00
#
_symmetry.space_group_name_H-M   'P 1'
#
loop_
_entity.id
_entity.type
_entity.pdbx_description
1 polymer ?
#
loop_
_entity_poly.entity_id
_entity_poly.type
_entity_poly.pdbx_seq_one_letter_code
_entity_poly.pdbx_strand_id
1 'polypeptide(L)'
;PQIRAGLYADLKENNILTEFEKPSPEALIHRYNLSQVQGIFYRAKDIVITAHRNVPGEYKQLFRYLKLFGLMAYIEGDVEHGFTITIDGPASLFGASTRYGTDLAKFLPALLNVSKWSLEANLSPKQQYDNTPSVARFTLDSDCGLVSHYKKAKEYDSMLEQAFASRWQKTKTEWILEREVDLLPIPGSVMVPDFRLVHPDGRDYVLEIVGYWRPEYLRKKFAQVRKSGAKNIILAISERLNLAGAGVKVDEVLAKVVWFKKKIIPKDILAVINS
;
A
#
# COMPACT_ATOMS: atom_id res chain seq x y z
N PRO A 1 5.94 4.73 -51.20
CA PRO A 1 6.95 4.03 -50.37
C PRO A 1 6.89 4.40 -48.88
N GLN A 2 7.02 5.69 -48.53
CA GLN A 2 6.99 6.17 -47.14
C GLN A 2 5.62 5.95 -46.44
N ILE A 3 4.51 6.13 -47.16
CA ILE A 3 3.15 5.89 -46.61
C ILE A 3 2.93 4.42 -46.22
N ARG A 4 3.46 3.47 -46.99
CA ARG A 4 3.33 2.03 -46.71
C ARG A 4 4.17 1.60 -45.51
N ALA A 5 5.34 2.22 -45.31
CA ALA A 5 6.21 1.96 -44.16
C ALA A 5 5.66 2.58 -42.86
N GLY A 6 5.00 3.73 -42.94
CA GLY A 6 4.39 4.40 -41.79
C GLY A 6 3.05 3.81 -41.34
N LEU A 7 2.36 3.03 -42.18
CA LEU A 7 1.00 2.54 -41.93
C LEU A 7 0.87 1.66 -40.67
N TYR A 8 1.94 0.97 -40.29
CA TYR A 8 1.98 0.04 -39.15
C TYR A 8 3.19 0.28 -38.24
N ALA A 9 3.83 1.45 -38.33
CA ALA A 9 5.03 1.75 -37.56
C ALA A 9 4.76 1.86 -36.03
N ASP A 10 3.49 1.91 -35.63
CA ASP A 10 3.02 1.91 -34.24
C ASP A 10 2.82 0.50 -33.64
N LEU A 11 2.81 -0.54 -34.48
CA LEU A 11 2.74 -1.92 -34.00
C LEU A 11 4.06 -2.30 -33.31
N LYS A 12 3.96 -2.91 -32.13
CA LYS A 12 5.14 -3.32 -31.33
C LYS A 12 6.15 -4.18 -32.11
N GLU A 13 5.66 -5.03 -33.01
CA GLU A 13 6.48 -5.91 -33.85
C GLU A 13 7.31 -5.14 -34.89
N ASN A 14 6.87 -3.93 -35.26
CA ASN A 14 7.54 -3.06 -36.22
C ASN A 14 8.41 -1.98 -35.54
N ASN A 15 8.45 -1.95 -34.20
CA ASN A 15 9.31 -1.04 -33.47
C ASN A 15 10.78 -1.38 -33.72
N ILE A 16 11.57 -0.37 -34.06
CA ILE A 16 13.02 -0.51 -34.22
C ILE A 16 13.67 -0.31 -32.86
N LEU A 17 14.40 -1.31 -32.38
CA LEU A 17 15.18 -1.22 -31.14
C LEU A 17 16.37 -0.29 -31.36
N THR A 18 16.33 0.92 -30.81
CA THR A 18 17.40 1.92 -30.95
C THR A 18 18.50 1.77 -29.92
N GLU A 19 18.13 1.36 -28.70
CA GLU A 19 19.04 1.23 -27.56
C GLU A 19 18.64 0.02 -26.73
N PHE A 20 19.64 -0.68 -26.19
CA PHE A 20 19.44 -1.85 -25.34
C PHE A 20 20.49 -1.90 -24.24
N GLU A 21 20.09 -1.55 -23.02
CA GLU A 21 20.89 -1.77 -21.82
C GLU A 21 20.83 -3.27 -21.45
N LYS A 22 21.81 -4.03 -21.91
CA LYS A 22 21.88 -5.48 -21.68
C LYS A 22 22.05 -5.79 -20.19
N PRO A 23 21.11 -6.53 -19.54
CA PRO A 23 21.33 -7.01 -18.19
C PRO A 23 22.38 -8.13 -18.18
N SER A 24 23.11 -8.27 -17.06
CA SER A 24 23.91 -9.47 -16.82
C SER A 24 23.02 -10.72 -16.79
N PRO A 25 23.50 -11.90 -17.24
CA PRO A 25 22.75 -13.16 -17.17
C PRO A 25 22.16 -13.45 -15.79
N GLU A 26 22.92 -13.19 -14.72
CA GLU A 26 22.53 -13.41 -13.33
C GLU A 26 21.35 -12.52 -12.94
N ALA A 27 21.43 -11.22 -13.23
CA ALA A 27 20.34 -10.27 -13.01
C ALA A 27 19.06 -10.68 -13.77
N LEU A 28 19.18 -11.22 -14.99
CA LEU A 28 18.03 -11.71 -15.74
C LEU A 28 17.37 -12.91 -15.05
N ILE A 29 18.16 -13.87 -14.56
CA ILE A 29 17.66 -15.03 -13.80
C ILE A 29 16.96 -14.58 -12.51
N HIS A 30 17.56 -13.65 -11.76
CA HIS A 30 16.94 -13.11 -10.55
C HIS A 30 15.59 -12.43 -10.85
N ARG A 31 15.51 -11.65 -11.93
CA ARG A 31 14.26 -11.00 -12.36
C ARG A 31 13.22 -12.01 -12.82
N TYR A 32 13.65 -13.06 -13.53
CA TYR A 32 12.78 -14.14 -13.97
C TYR A 32 12.17 -14.89 -12.77
N ASN A 33 12.99 -15.39 -11.85
CA ASN A 33 12.53 -16.14 -10.67
C ASN A 33 11.56 -15.30 -9.82
N LEU A 34 11.88 -14.03 -9.61
CA LEU A 34 11.00 -13.10 -8.90
C LEU A 34 9.66 -12.94 -9.63
N SER A 35 9.68 -12.77 -10.95
CA SER A 35 8.46 -12.61 -11.75
C SER A 35 7.54 -13.83 -11.71
N GLN A 36 8.09 -15.05 -11.58
CA GLN A 36 7.30 -16.27 -11.43
C GLN A 36 6.47 -16.24 -10.16
N VAL A 37 7.08 -15.88 -9.02
CA VAL A 37 6.37 -15.76 -7.75
C VAL A 37 5.37 -14.60 -7.77
N GLN A 38 5.74 -13.46 -8.37
CA GLN A 38 4.82 -12.34 -8.58
C GLN A 38 3.55 -12.75 -9.34
N GLY A 39 3.67 -13.64 -10.33
CA GLY A 39 2.53 -14.17 -11.08
C GLY A 39 1.54 -14.98 -10.24
N ILE A 40 2.00 -15.64 -9.18
CA ILE A 40 1.15 -16.40 -8.25
C ILE A 40 0.14 -15.48 -7.57
N PHE A 41 0.55 -14.27 -7.20
CA PHE A 41 -0.26 -13.33 -6.43
C PHE A 41 -1.47 -12.78 -7.21
N TYR A 42 -1.49 -12.91 -8.54
CA TYR A 42 -2.66 -12.57 -9.37
C TYR A 42 -3.88 -13.43 -9.08
N ARG A 43 -3.71 -14.58 -8.43
CA ARG A 43 -4.77 -15.52 -8.06
C ARG A 43 -4.93 -15.66 -6.55
N ALA A 44 -4.25 -14.84 -5.75
CA ALA A 44 -4.40 -14.87 -4.31
C ALA A 44 -5.79 -14.36 -3.89
N LYS A 45 -6.45 -15.08 -2.99
CA LYS A 45 -7.62 -14.63 -2.22
C LYS A 45 -7.17 -13.67 -1.12
N ASP A 46 -6.08 -14.02 -0.47
CA ASP A 46 -5.42 -13.28 0.61
C ASP A 46 -3.96 -13.74 0.71
N ILE A 47 -3.14 -12.87 1.31
CA ILE A 47 -1.75 -13.13 1.66
C ILE A 47 -1.56 -12.75 3.12
N VAL A 48 -1.01 -13.66 3.91
CA VAL A 48 -0.61 -13.42 5.30
C VAL A 48 0.90 -13.39 5.36
N ILE A 49 1.46 -12.31 5.89
CA ILE A 49 2.90 -12.14 6.10
C ILE A 49 3.16 -12.03 7.58
N THR A 50 4.01 -12.90 8.11
CA THR A 50 4.55 -12.77 9.47
C THR A 50 5.92 -12.13 9.35
N ALA A 51 6.02 -10.82 9.60
CA ALA A 51 7.28 -10.11 9.72
C ALA A 51 7.75 -10.23 11.18
N HIS A 52 8.62 -11.22 11.44
CA HIS A 52 9.22 -11.44 12.76
C HIS A 52 10.03 -10.23 13.23
N ARG A 53 10.63 -10.30 14.43
CA ARG A 53 11.46 -9.21 14.97
C ARG A 53 12.58 -8.77 14.01
N ASN A 54 12.42 -7.57 13.44
CA ASN A 54 13.34 -6.85 12.58
C ASN A 54 13.65 -5.46 13.14
N VAL A 55 14.58 -4.73 12.51
CA VAL A 55 14.88 -3.34 12.88
C VAL A 55 13.73 -2.40 12.46
N PRO A 56 13.43 -1.34 13.22
CA PRO A 56 12.30 -0.44 12.94
C PRO A 56 12.26 0.13 11.51
N GLY A 57 13.42 0.42 10.93
CA GLY A 57 13.53 0.95 9.56
C GLY A 57 13.00 -0.01 8.49
N GLU A 58 13.14 -1.32 8.68
CA GLU A 58 12.62 -2.33 7.74
C GLU A 58 11.09 -2.38 7.77
N TYR A 59 10.47 -2.32 8.95
CA TYR A 59 9.01 -2.25 9.06
C TYR A 59 8.46 -0.96 8.46
N LYS A 60 9.08 0.19 8.74
CA LYS A 60 8.71 1.48 8.15
C LYS A 60 8.77 1.39 6.61
N GLN A 61 9.83 0.79 6.05
CA GLN A 61 9.94 0.60 4.61
C GLN A 61 8.84 -0.33 4.07
N LEU A 62 8.61 -1.47 4.73
CA LEU A 62 7.60 -2.45 4.32
C LEU A 62 6.20 -1.82 4.26
N PHE A 63 5.80 -1.14 5.34
CA PHE A 63 4.48 -0.51 5.43
C PHE A 63 4.32 0.63 4.45
N ARG A 64 5.40 1.39 4.17
CA ARG A 64 5.37 2.40 3.12
C ARG A 64 5.08 1.78 1.75
N TYR A 65 5.67 0.62 1.42
CA TYR A 65 5.36 -0.05 0.16
C TYR A 65 3.93 -0.59 0.11
N LEU A 66 3.36 -1.05 1.24
CA LEU A 66 1.93 -1.39 1.31
C LEU A 66 1.07 -0.19 0.90
N LYS A 67 1.37 0.99 1.45
CA LYS A 67 0.67 2.24 1.14
C LYS A 67 0.90 2.72 -0.30
N LEU A 68 2.14 2.71 -0.76
CA LEU A 68 2.53 3.12 -2.12
C LEU A 68 1.74 2.36 -3.19
N PHE A 69 1.58 1.05 -3.00
CA PHE A 69 0.82 0.19 -3.91
C PHE A 69 -0.68 0.17 -3.63
N GLY A 70 -1.15 0.93 -2.63
CA GLY A 70 -2.56 1.00 -2.25
C GLY A 70 -3.13 -0.35 -1.84
N LEU A 71 -2.31 -1.19 -1.20
CA LEU A 71 -2.72 -2.54 -0.80
C LEU A 71 -3.67 -2.49 0.39
N MET A 72 -4.68 -3.35 0.36
CA MET A 72 -5.63 -3.50 1.47
C MET A 72 -5.01 -4.40 2.54
N ALA A 73 -4.15 -3.79 3.36
CA ALA A 73 -3.46 -4.50 4.41
C ALA A 73 -4.04 -4.18 5.79
N TYR A 74 -4.08 -5.19 6.65
CA TYR A 74 -4.34 -5.07 8.07
C TYR A 74 -3.11 -5.54 8.83
N ILE A 75 -2.65 -4.74 9.79
CA ILE A 75 -1.38 -4.95 10.49
C ILE A 75 -1.66 -5.10 11.98
N GLU A 76 -1.24 -6.24 12.52
CA GLU A 76 -1.34 -6.62 13.93
C GLU A 76 0.04 -6.85 14.52
N GLY A 77 0.20 -6.65 15.82
CA GLY A 77 1.47 -6.82 16.53
C GLY A 77 2.17 -5.51 16.85
N ASP A 78 3.44 -5.61 17.21
CA ASP A 78 4.26 -4.53 17.74
C ASP A 78 5.75 -4.70 17.37
N VAL A 79 6.55 -3.68 17.69
CA VAL A 79 7.97 -3.65 17.32
C VAL A 79 8.80 -4.71 18.08
N GLU A 80 8.34 -5.15 19.25
CA GLU A 80 9.04 -6.12 20.11
C GLU A 80 8.86 -7.56 19.60
N HIS A 81 7.64 -7.93 19.22
CA HIS A 81 7.27 -9.28 18.78
C HIS A 81 7.26 -9.45 17.26
N GLY A 82 7.16 -8.36 16.51
CA GLY A 82 6.96 -8.35 15.07
C GLY A 82 5.49 -8.14 14.69
N PHE A 83 5.23 -8.18 13.38
CA PHE A 83 3.92 -7.84 12.82
C PHE A 83 3.36 -8.97 11.96
N THR A 84 2.06 -9.20 12.10
CA THR A 84 1.27 -10.00 11.15
C THR A 84 0.53 -9.05 10.23
N ILE A 85 0.76 -9.19 8.93
CA ILE A 85 0.19 -8.35 7.89
C ILE A 85 -0.72 -9.24 7.04
N THR A 86 -2.02 -9.00 7.08
CA THR A 86 -2.99 -9.67 6.22
C THR A 86 -3.35 -8.75 5.07
N ILE A 87 -3.14 -9.19 3.84
CA ILE A 87 -3.41 -8.43 2.62
C ILE A 87 -4.52 -9.13 1.85
N ASP A 88 -5.61 -8.43 1.56
CA ASP A 88 -6.65 -8.98 0.68
C ASP A 88 -6.07 -9.15 -0.75
N GLY A 89 -6.28 -10.32 -1.34
CA GLY A 89 -5.80 -10.66 -2.67
C GLY A 89 -6.81 -10.33 -3.79
N PRO A 90 -6.37 -10.23 -5.05
CA PRO A 90 -7.24 -9.86 -6.17
C PRO A 90 -8.40 -10.83 -6.42
N ALA A 91 -8.35 -12.07 -5.95
CA ALA A 91 -9.38 -13.08 -6.16
C ALA A 91 -10.52 -13.06 -5.11
N SER A 92 -10.35 -12.36 -3.97
CA SER A 92 -11.45 -12.07 -3.04
C SER A 92 -12.26 -10.83 -3.44
N LEU A 93 -11.74 -10.05 -4.38
CA LEU A 93 -12.37 -8.88 -4.96
C LEU A 93 -13.31 -9.32 -6.09
N PHE A 94 -14.63 -9.05 -5.97
CA PHE A 94 -15.61 -9.28 -7.04
C PHE A 94 -15.07 -8.84 -8.42
N GLY A 95 -14.76 -9.83 -9.27
CA GLY A 95 -14.06 -9.67 -10.54
C GLY A 95 -12.56 -9.38 -10.35
N ALA A 96 -11.69 -10.31 -10.76
CA ALA A 96 -10.23 -10.16 -10.68
C ALA A 96 -9.78 -8.84 -11.35
N SER A 97 -9.50 -7.80 -10.55
CA SER A 97 -8.97 -6.56 -11.10
C SER A 97 -7.46 -6.75 -11.34
N THR A 98 -7.08 -6.83 -12.62
CA THR A 98 -5.68 -7.04 -13.04
C THR A 98 -4.74 -5.97 -12.49
N ARG A 99 -5.25 -4.74 -12.30
CA ARG A 99 -4.50 -3.63 -11.71
C ARG A 99 -4.09 -3.90 -10.26
N TYR A 100 -5.03 -4.27 -9.39
CA TYR A 100 -4.69 -4.55 -7.99
C TYR A 100 -3.76 -5.76 -7.85
N GLY A 101 -3.99 -6.81 -8.64
CA GLY A 101 -3.08 -7.96 -8.67
C GLY A 101 -1.66 -7.56 -9.08
N THR A 102 -1.52 -6.66 -10.06
CA THR A 102 -0.23 -6.10 -10.47
C THR A 102 0.45 -5.30 -9.36
N ASP A 103 -0.31 -4.49 -8.62
CA ASP A 103 0.22 -3.69 -7.52
C ASP A 103 0.61 -4.58 -6.32
N LEU A 104 -0.14 -5.65 -6.04
CA LEU A 104 0.23 -6.68 -5.05
C LEU A 104 1.51 -7.43 -5.45
N ALA A 105 1.65 -7.79 -6.72
CA ALA A 105 2.88 -8.41 -7.23
C ALA A 105 4.09 -7.48 -7.09
N LYS A 106 3.94 -6.18 -7.36
CA LYS A 106 5.01 -5.18 -7.18
C LYS A 106 5.44 -4.99 -5.72
N PHE A 107 4.66 -5.46 -4.75
CA PHE A 107 5.03 -5.41 -3.34
C PHE A 107 6.06 -6.46 -2.93
N LEU A 108 6.09 -7.64 -3.55
CA LEU A 108 7.03 -8.72 -3.20
C LEU A 108 8.50 -8.28 -3.09
N PRO A 109 9.07 -7.50 -4.05
CA PRO A 109 10.44 -7.02 -3.94
C PRO A 109 10.70 -6.15 -2.70
N ALA A 110 9.68 -5.46 -2.17
CA ALA A 110 9.81 -4.71 -0.92
C ALA A 110 9.91 -5.66 0.30
N LEU A 111 9.12 -6.73 0.31
CA LEU A 111 9.19 -7.75 1.36
C LEU A 111 10.57 -8.42 1.40
N LEU A 112 11.18 -8.69 0.24
CA LEU A 112 12.54 -9.25 0.14
C LEU A 112 13.64 -8.36 0.74
N ASN A 113 13.36 -7.08 1.04
CA ASN A 113 14.31 -6.21 1.73
C ASN A 113 14.22 -6.30 3.26
N VAL A 114 13.24 -7.03 3.80
CA VAL A 114 13.07 -7.31 5.22
C VAL A 114 13.82 -8.59 5.58
N SER A 115 14.50 -8.59 6.74
CA SER A 115 15.47 -9.64 7.07
C SER A 115 14.82 -10.95 7.53
N LYS A 116 13.73 -10.91 8.30
CA LYS A 116 13.05 -12.10 8.84
C LYS A 116 11.56 -12.05 8.59
N TRP A 117 11.05 -12.91 7.72
CA TRP A 117 9.63 -12.98 7.42
C TRP A 117 9.23 -14.37 6.89
N SER A 118 7.95 -14.69 7.04
CA SER A 118 7.29 -15.78 6.33
C SER A 118 6.00 -15.28 5.68
N LEU A 119 5.62 -15.88 4.57
CA LEU A 119 4.46 -15.53 3.75
C LEU A 119 3.66 -16.80 3.44
N GLU A 120 2.36 -16.71 3.62
CA GLU A 120 1.39 -17.69 3.15
C GLU A 120 0.38 -16.99 2.23
N ALA A 121 0.13 -17.55 1.05
CA ALA A 121 -0.89 -17.08 0.12
C ALA A 121 -1.92 -18.17 -0.12
N ASN A 122 -3.19 -17.84 0.13
CA ASN A 122 -4.33 -18.69 -0.21
C ASN A 122 -4.78 -18.38 -1.63
N LEU A 123 -4.83 -19.38 -2.52
CA LEU A 123 -5.02 -19.18 -3.95
C LEU A 123 -6.38 -19.71 -4.43
N SER A 124 -6.92 -19.04 -5.45
CA SER A 124 -8.01 -19.50 -6.31
C SER A 124 -7.45 -19.94 -7.66
N PRO A 125 -6.94 -21.18 -7.80
CA PRO A 125 -6.52 -21.72 -9.09
C PRO A 125 -7.66 -21.69 -10.11
N LYS A 126 -7.31 -21.73 -11.41
CA LYS A 126 -8.31 -21.89 -12.46
C LYS A 126 -9.02 -23.23 -12.26
N GLN A 127 -10.35 -23.19 -12.34
CA GLN A 127 -11.19 -24.38 -12.29
C GLN A 127 -10.73 -25.37 -13.36
N GLN A 128 -10.47 -26.61 -12.95
CA GLN A 128 -10.27 -27.72 -13.87
C GLN A 128 -11.64 -28.18 -14.39
N TYR A 129 -11.63 -28.95 -15.48
CA TYR A 129 -12.81 -29.42 -16.20
C TYR A 129 -13.81 -30.22 -15.33
N ASP A 130 -13.38 -30.70 -14.15
CA ASP A 130 -14.14 -31.52 -13.20
C ASP A 130 -15.00 -30.71 -12.21
N ASN A 131 -14.99 -29.38 -12.32
CA ASN A 131 -15.80 -28.47 -11.51
C ASN A 131 -15.52 -28.54 -9.98
N THR A 132 -14.40 -29.15 -9.56
CA THR A 132 -14.02 -29.21 -8.16
C THR A 132 -13.39 -27.86 -7.73
N PRO A 133 -13.84 -27.23 -6.64
CA PRO A 133 -13.18 -26.05 -6.12
C PRO A 133 -11.83 -26.46 -5.53
N SER A 134 -10.75 -26.23 -6.28
CA SER A 134 -9.40 -26.41 -5.78
C SER A 134 -8.99 -25.19 -4.96
N VAL A 135 -8.58 -25.42 -3.71
CA VAL A 135 -7.89 -24.44 -2.89
C VAL A 135 -6.42 -24.83 -2.91
N ALA A 136 -5.56 -23.89 -3.30
CA ALA A 136 -4.11 -24.10 -3.27
C ALA A 136 -3.47 -23.12 -2.28
N ARG A 137 -2.42 -23.58 -1.61
CA ARG A 137 -1.63 -22.76 -0.69
C ARG A 137 -0.22 -22.62 -1.24
N PHE A 138 0.33 -21.42 -1.16
CA PHE A 138 1.72 -21.14 -1.51
C PHE A 138 2.42 -20.51 -0.30
N THR A 139 3.61 -20.98 0.04
CA THR A 139 4.40 -20.48 1.17
C THR A 139 5.78 -20.05 0.72
N LEU A 140 6.31 -19.02 1.36
CA LEU A 140 7.65 -18.49 1.11
C LEU A 140 8.22 -17.90 2.40
N ASP A 141 9.53 -17.89 2.56
CA ASP A 141 10.20 -17.27 3.70
C ASP A 141 11.43 -16.46 3.27
N SER A 142 12.10 -15.84 4.24
CA SER A 142 13.29 -15.02 4.02
C SER A 142 14.47 -15.77 3.38
N ASP A 143 14.49 -17.12 3.43
CA ASP A 143 15.58 -17.94 2.91
C ASP A 143 15.34 -18.42 1.47
N CYS A 144 14.30 -17.91 0.80
CA CYS A 144 13.88 -18.32 -0.53
C CYS A 144 14.87 -18.05 -1.69
N GLY A 145 15.99 -17.36 -1.44
CA GLY A 145 17.00 -17.05 -2.46
C GLY A 145 16.54 -16.07 -3.56
N LEU A 146 15.35 -15.48 -3.44
CA LEU A 146 14.89 -14.43 -4.35
C LEU A 146 15.63 -13.12 -4.08
N VAL A 147 15.97 -12.39 -5.15
CA VAL A 147 16.72 -11.14 -5.05
C VAL A 147 15.82 -9.96 -5.40
N SER A 148 15.75 -9.00 -4.49
CA SER A 148 15.05 -7.74 -4.74
C SER A 148 15.80 -6.88 -5.75
N HIS A 149 15.05 -6.27 -6.66
CA HIS A 149 15.55 -5.22 -7.53
C HIS A 149 15.24 -3.82 -6.99
N TYR A 150 14.57 -3.72 -5.83
CA TYR A 150 14.35 -2.46 -5.15
C TYR A 150 15.57 -2.12 -4.31
N LYS A 151 16.06 -0.88 -4.43
CA LYS A 151 17.13 -0.39 -3.58
C LYS A 151 16.65 -0.39 -2.12
N LYS A 152 17.48 -0.88 -1.22
CA LYS A 152 17.34 -0.59 0.22
C LYS A 152 17.50 0.93 0.37
N ALA A 153 16.46 1.59 0.86
CA ALA A 153 16.33 3.05 0.95
C ALA A 153 16.32 3.84 -0.38
N LYS A 154 15.12 4.06 -0.94
CA LYS A 154 14.70 5.37 -1.49
C LYS A 154 13.24 5.61 -1.17
N GLU A 155 12.90 6.87 -0.90
CA GLU A 155 11.53 7.36 -0.69
C GLU A 155 10.72 7.23 -1.97
N TYR A 156 9.68 6.40 -1.94
CA TYR A 156 8.64 6.37 -2.96
C TYR A 156 7.31 6.51 -2.22
N ASP A 157 6.67 7.66 -2.42
CA ASP A 157 5.34 8.00 -1.88
C ASP A 157 4.29 7.82 -2.98
N SER A 158 3.04 7.63 -2.58
CA SER A 158 1.96 7.63 -3.57
C SER A 158 1.89 8.99 -4.28
N MET A 159 1.45 9.01 -5.55
CA MET A 159 1.28 10.28 -6.29
C MET A 159 0.36 11.27 -5.55
N LEU A 160 -0.58 10.77 -4.74
CA LEU A 160 -1.50 11.60 -3.96
C LEU A 160 -0.79 12.26 -2.77
N GLU A 161 -0.02 11.48 -2.01
CA GLU A 161 0.82 11.95 -0.90
C GLU A 161 1.85 12.99 -1.37
N GLN A 162 2.60 12.68 -2.43
CA GLN A 162 3.59 13.61 -2.99
C GLN A 162 2.95 14.92 -3.42
N ALA A 163 1.80 14.84 -4.07
CA ALA A 163 1.08 16.02 -4.52
C ALA A 163 0.53 16.83 -3.34
N PHE A 164 0.15 16.19 -2.23
CA PHE A 164 -0.27 16.87 -1.01
C PHE A 164 0.92 17.55 -0.32
N ALA A 165 2.03 16.85 -0.10
CA ALA A 165 3.25 17.40 0.49
C ALA A 165 3.78 18.60 -0.29
N SER A 166 3.80 18.50 -1.63
CA SER A 166 4.19 19.60 -2.53
C SER A 166 3.27 20.83 -2.41
N ARG A 167 2.00 20.65 -2.08
CA ARG A 167 1.06 21.77 -1.83
C ARG A 167 1.25 22.33 -0.43
N TRP A 168 1.53 21.48 0.56
CA TRP A 168 1.78 21.90 1.92
C TRP A 168 2.97 22.85 1.99
N GLN A 169 4.08 22.51 1.34
CA GLN A 169 5.29 23.36 1.26
C GLN A 169 5.03 24.75 0.66
N LYS A 170 4.04 24.87 -0.23
CA LYS A 170 3.64 26.16 -0.84
C LYS A 170 2.64 26.95 0.00
N THR A 171 2.13 26.35 1.07
CA THR A 171 1.14 26.96 1.96
C THR A 171 1.88 27.71 3.07
N LYS A 172 1.55 28.99 3.27
CA LYS A 172 2.11 29.77 4.38
C LYS A 172 1.44 29.35 5.68
N THR A 173 2.12 28.53 6.48
CA THR A 173 1.66 28.05 7.78
C THR A 173 2.84 27.74 8.69
N GLU A 174 2.63 27.84 10.00
CA GLU A 174 3.61 27.45 11.04
C GLU A 174 3.65 25.93 11.25
N TRP A 175 2.62 25.21 10.78
CA TRP A 175 2.53 23.76 10.88
C TRP A 175 3.52 23.05 9.93
N ILE A 176 4.43 22.28 10.52
CA ILE A 176 5.44 21.48 9.82
C ILE A 176 4.83 20.13 9.47
N LEU A 177 4.91 19.74 8.18
CA LEU A 177 4.47 18.44 7.70
C LEU A 177 5.64 17.46 7.72
N GLU A 178 5.62 16.52 8.66
CA GLU A 178 6.55 15.41 8.77
C GLU A 178 6.00 14.19 8.01
N ARG A 179 6.86 13.57 7.19
CA ARG A 179 6.55 12.35 6.42
C ARG A 179 6.87 11.07 7.20
N GLU A 180 7.95 11.09 7.96
CA GLU A 180 8.31 9.96 8.82
C GLU A 180 7.50 10.05 10.11
N VAL A 181 6.38 9.34 10.12
CA VAL A 181 5.54 9.27 11.32
C VAL A 181 5.85 7.99 12.08
N ASP A 182 5.91 8.10 13.39
CA ASP A 182 5.98 6.93 14.24
C ASP A 182 4.69 6.12 14.16
N LEU A 183 4.86 4.81 14.32
CA LEU A 183 3.76 3.87 14.41
C LEU A 183 2.86 4.28 15.58
N LEU A 184 1.56 4.48 15.32
CA LEU A 184 0.59 4.73 16.38
C LEU A 184 0.20 3.38 16.99
N PRO A 185 0.63 3.07 18.23
CA PRO A 185 0.26 1.82 18.87
C PRO A 185 -1.23 1.84 19.20
N ILE A 186 -1.90 0.74 18.88
CA ILE A 186 -3.30 0.49 19.22
C ILE A 186 -3.32 -0.84 19.98
N PRO A 187 -4.16 -1.04 21.01
CA PRO A 187 -4.23 -2.33 21.68
C PRO A 187 -4.46 -3.48 20.68
N GLY A 188 -3.46 -4.35 20.53
CA GLY A 188 -3.45 -5.49 19.60
C GLY A 188 -3.20 -5.18 18.11
N SER A 189 -2.93 -3.92 17.74
CA SER A 189 -2.67 -3.55 16.34
C SER A 189 -1.82 -2.29 16.22
N VAL A 190 -1.47 -1.92 14.99
CA VAL A 190 -0.74 -0.67 14.75
C VAL A 190 -1.41 0.12 13.64
N MET A 191 -1.45 1.43 13.80
CA MET A 191 -1.79 2.33 12.70
C MET A 191 -0.52 2.97 12.17
N VAL A 192 -0.32 2.84 10.87
CA VAL A 192 0.71 3.56 10.12
C VAL A 192 0.01 4.77 9.53
N PRO A 193 0.23 5.99 10.03
CA PRO A 193 -0.34 7.19 9.44
C PRO A 193 0.44 7.67 8.21
N ASP A 194 -0.13 8.58 7.41
CA ASP A 194 0.52 9.11 6.20
C ASP A 194 1.43 10.30 6.52
N PHE A 195 0.97 11.19 7.38
CA PHE A 195 1.72 12.39 7.77
C PHE A 195 1.52 12.73 9.24
N ARG A 196 2.45 13.50 9.78
CA ARG A 196 2.30 14.19 11.06
C ARG A 196 2.44 15.68 10.83
N LEU A 197 1.58 16.45 11.48
CA LEU A 197 1.55 17.89 11.48
C LEU A 197 2.01 18.33 12.84
N VAL A 198 3.12 19.05 12.92
CA VAL A 198 3.69 19.53 14.19
C VAL A 198 3.65 21.05 14.19
N HIS A 199 3.11 21.63 15.26
CA HIS A 199 3.10 23.07 15.47
C HIS A 199 4.19 23.47 16.47
N PRO A 200 4.84 24.64 16.32
CA PRO A 200 5.89 25.10 17.22
C PRO A 200 5.45 25.24 18.69
N ASP A 201 4.15 25.36 18.97
CA ASP A 201 3.60 25.42 20.34
C ASP A 201 3.44 24.05 21.02
N GLY A 202 3.88 22.96 20.35
CA GLY A 202 3.84 21.60 20.88
C GLY A 202 2.58 20.81 20.52
N ARG A 203 1.59 21.40 19.83
CA ARG A 203 0.47 20.64 19.29
C ARG A 203 0.93 19.77 18.13
N ASP A 204 0.41 18.55 18.06
CA ASP A 204 0.59 17.70 16.90
C ASP A 204 -0.72 17.05 16.45
N TYR A 205 -0.80 16.73 15.16
CA TYR A 205 -1.87 15.94 14.58
C TYR A 205 -1.29 14.90 13.65
N VAL A 206 -1.92 13.74 13.61
CA VAL A 206 -1.60 12.66 12.70
C VAL A 206 -2.65 12.62 11.61
N LEU A 207 -2.23 12.68 10.35
CA LEU A 207 -3.10 12.70 9.18
C LEU A 207 -3.04 11.35 8.46
N GLU A 208 -4.21 10.77 8.21
CA GLU A 208 -4.38 9.56 7.42
C GLU A 208 -5.34 9.82 6.25
N ILE A 209 -4.95 9.39 5.06
CA ILE A 209 -5.68 9.57 3.81
C ILE A 209 -6.43 8.28 3.48
N VAL A 210 -7.76 8.35 3.54
CA VAL A 210 -8.67 7.26 3.23
C VAL A 210 -9.19 7.42 1.79
N GLY A 211 -8.51 6.77 0.85
CA GLY A 211 -8.85 6.81 -0.57
C GLY A 211 -9.68 5.63 -1.11
N TYR A 212 -9.93 4.59 -0.30
CA TYR A 212 -10.44 3.30 -0.77
C TYR A 212 -11.79 2.92 -0.16
N TRP A 213 -12.70 2.34 -0.97
CA TRP A 213 -14.15 2.34 -0.69
C TRP A 213 -14.72 1.03 -0.14
N ARG A 214 -13.92 -0.03 0.02
CA ARG A 214 -14.51 -1.33 0.41
C ARG A 214 -15.05 -1.33 1.84
N PRO A 215 -16.26 -1.86 2.05
CA PRO A 215 -16.88 -1.95 3.36
C PRO A 215 -16.02 -2.56 4.47
N GLU A 216 -15.41 -3.72 4.22
CA GLU A 216 -14.63 -4.45 5.23
C GLU A 216 -13.38 -3.65 5.65
N TYR A 217 -12.67 -3.08 4.66
CA TYR A 217 -11.52 -2.22 4.89
C TYR A 217 -11.90 -1.00 5.72
N LEU A 218 -12.94 -0.29 5.32
CA LEU A 218 -13.43 0.89 6.02
C LEU A 218 -13.84 0.56 7.46
N ARG A 219 -14.58 -0.53 7.67
CA ARG A 219 -14.99 -0.99 9.01
C ARG A 219 -13.79 -1.26 9.90
N LYS A 220 -12.79 -2.01 9.42
CA LYS A 220 -11.57 -2.32 10.18
C LYS A 220 -10.77 -1.06 10.49
N LYS A 221 -10.57 -0.17 9.50
CA LYS A 221 -9.81 1.07 9.65
C LYS A 221 -10.46 2.00 10.69
N PHE A 222 -11.78 2.22 10.59
CA PHE A 222 -12.50 3.04 11.57
C PHE A 222 -12.53 2.39 12.96
N ALA A 223 -12.57 1.06 13.04
CA ALA A 223 -12.42 0.36 14.31
C ALA A 223 -11.05 0.59 14.95
N GLN A 224 -9.95 0.62 14.18
CA GLN A 224 -8.62 0.98 14.67
C GLN A 224 -8.58 2.42 15.19
N VAL A 225 -9.08 3.38 14.42
CA VAL A 225 -9.14 4.80 14.83
C VAL A 225 -9.95 4.94 16.12
N ARG A 226 -11.10 4.28 16.22
CA ARG A 226 -11.92 4.29 17.45
C ARG A 226 -11.18 3.68 18.64
N LYS A 227 -10.52 2.52 18.46
CA LYS A 227 -9.75 1.84 19.52
C LYS A 227 -8.54 2.64 19.98
N SER A 228 -7.94 3.46 19.10
CA SER A 228 -6.79 4.29 19.47
C SER A 228 -7.13 5.32 20.55
N GLY A 229 -8.39 5.77 20.62
CA GLY A 229 -8.81 6.85 21.53
C GLY A 229 -8.14 8.20 21.27
N ALA A 230 -7.32 8.32 20.22
CA ALA A 230 -6.52 9.50 19.95
C ALA A 230 -7.39 10.63 19.36
N LYS A 231 -7.35 11.80 20.01
CA LYS A 231 -8.07 13.01 19.58
C LYS A 231 -7.29 13.83 18.55
N ASN A 232 -6.01 13.53 18.38
CA ASN A 232 -5.12 14.21 17.44
C ASN A 232 -5.05 13.49 16.07
N ILE A 233 -6.05 12.70 15.69
CA ILE A 233 -6.11 12.07 14.36
C ILE A 233 -6.98 12.93 13.43
N ILE A 234 -6.52 13.10 12.19
CA ILE A 234 -7.26 13.66 11.07
C ILE A 234 -7.46 12.57 10.02
N LEU A 235 -8.71 12.31 9.64
CA LEU A 235 -9.05 11.44 8.51
C LEU A 235 -9.40 12.30 7.30
N ALA A 236 -8.53 12.31 6.29
CA ALA A 236 -8.85 12.85 4.98
C ALA A 236 -9.58 11.77 4.16
N ILE A 237 -10.89 11.89 3.98
CA ILE A 237 -11.73 10.86 3.36
C ILE A 237 -12.15 11.30 1.96
N SER A 238 -11.99 10.40 0.98
CA SER A 238 -12.49 10.65 -0.37
C SER A 238 -14.03 10.71 -0.38
N GLU A 239 -14.62 11.74 -1.01
CA GLU A 239 -16.07 11.86 -1.18
C GLU A 239 -16.67 10.74 -2.05
N ARG A 240 -15.83 10.01 -2.79
CA ARG A 240 -16.27 8.90 -3.63
C ARG A 240 -16.56 7.63 -2.81
N LEU A 241 -16.29 7.64 -1.51
CA LEU A 241 -16.43 6.46 -0.67
C LEU A 241 -17.86 6.36 -0.13
N ASN A 242 -18.48 5.20 -0.29
CA ASN A 242 -19.80 4.92 0.27
C ASN A 242 -19.67 4.39 1.72
N LEU A 243 -19.41 5.29 2.67
CA LEU A 243 -19.27 4.91 4.09
C LEU A 243 -20.58 4.33 4.68
N ALA A 244 -21.72 4.85 4.27
CA ALA A 244 -23.03 4.36 4.71
C ALA A 244 -23.27 2.91 4.27
N GLY A 245 -22.96 2.60 3.01
CA GLY A 245 -22.99 1.23 2.49
C GLY A 245 -21.96 0.31 3.16
N ALA A 246 -20.91 0.86 3.75
CA ALA A 246 -19.95 0.14 4.57
C ALA A 246 -20.40 -0.11 6.01
N GLY A 247 -21.51 0.50 6.46
CA GLY A 247 -21.93 0.48 7.86
C GLY A 247 -20.98 1.27 8.78
N VAL A 248 -20.28 2.28 8.24
CA VAL A 248 -19.33 3.11 9.00
C VAL A 248 -19.94 4.49 9.22
N LYS A 249 -19.99 4.92 10.48
CA LYS A 249 -20.40 6.28 10.87
C LYS A 249 -19.19 7.08 11.30
N VAL A 250 -19.05 8.27 10.74
CA VAL A 250 -17.93 9.17 11.06
C VAL A 250 -18.04 9.70 12.49
N ASP A 251 -19.26 9.87 13.00
CA ASP A 251 -19.51 10.38 14.35
C ASP A 251 -19.10 9.41 15.47
N GLU A 252 -18.75 8.16 15.12
CA GLU A 252 -18.27 7.15 16.07
C GLU A 252 -16.76 7.23 16.35
N VAL A 253 -16.03 8.11 15.67
CA VAL A 253 -14.60 8.33 15.90
C VAL A 253 -14.35 9.73 16.48
N LEU A 254 -13.38 9.84 17.39
CA LEU A 254 -12.91 11.13 17.91
C LEU A 254 -12.01 11.90 16.93
N ALA A 255 -11.74 11.31 15.77
CA ALA A 255 -10.89 11.91 14.75
C ALA A 255 -11.60 13.07 14.04
N LYS A 256 -10.83 14.12 13.76
CA LYS A 256 -11.23 15.23 12.90
C LYS A 256 -11.36 14.73 11.46
N VAL A 257 -12.43 15.06 10.74
CA VAL A 257 -12.66 14.55 9.37
C VAL A 257 -12.64 15.66 8.33
N VAL A 258 -11.93 15.42 7.24
CA VAL A 258 -11.84 16.30 6.08
C VAL A 258 -12.21 15.53 4.83
N TRP A 259 -13.17 16.02 4.07
CA TRP A 259 -13.60 15.38 2.82
C TRP A 259 -12.84 15.93 1.61
N PHE A 260 -12.51 15.06 0.64
CA PHE A 260 -11.85 15.49 -0.58
C PHE A 260 -12.34 14.75 -1.83
N LYS A 261 -12.35 15.41 -2.99
CA LYS A 261 -12.79 14.79 -4.27
C LYS A 261 -11.66 14.09 -5.03
N LYS A 262 -10.64 14.86 -5.41
CA LYS A 262 -9.50 14.40 -6.23
C LYS A 262 -8.14 14.76 -5.62
N LYS A 263 -8.11 15.80 -4.78
CA LYS A 263 -6.90 16.39 -4.21
C LYS A 263 -7.23 16.82 -2.80
N ILE A 264 -6.31 16.63 -1.88
CA ILE A 264 -6.40 17.16 -0.52
C ILE A 264 -5.83 18.58 -0.54
N ILE A 265 -6.58 19.52 0.02
CA ILE A 265 -6.22 20.94 0.07
C ILE A 265 -5.71 21.26 1.48
N PRO A 266 -4.47 21.78 1.64
CA PRO A 266 -3.92 22.13 2.95
C PRO A 266 -4.82 23.04 3.80
N LYS A 267 -5.52 23.98 3.15
CA LYS A 267 -6.44 24.91 3.84
C LYS A 267 -7.57 24.19 4.58
N ASP A 268 -8.10 23.09 4.01
CA ASP A 268 -9.20 22.34 4.64
C ASP A 268 -8.69 21.61 5.90
N ILE A 269 -7.45 21.11 5.86
CA ILE A 269 -6.79 20.53 7.03
C ILE A 269 -6.57 21.60 8.11
N LEU A 270 -6.03 22.77 7.73
CA LEU A 270 -5.77 23.89 8.64
C LEU A 270 -7.06 24.39 9.31
N ALA A 271 -8.18 24.43 8.58
CA ALA A 271 -9.47 24.85 9.12
C ALA A 271 -9.93 23.95 10.26
N VAL A 272 -9.72 22.64 10.15
CA VAL A 272 -10.18 21.67 11.15
C VAL A 272 -9.24 21.58 12.35
N ILE A 273 -7.94 21.85 12.22
CA ILE A 273 -7.02 21.84 13.38
C ILE A 273 -6.99 23.16 14.16
N ASN A 274 -7.42 24.27 13.53
CA ASN A 274 -7.53 25.57 14.18
C ASN A 274 -8.92 25.85 14.77
N SER A 275 -9.88 24.94 14.58
CA SER A 275 -11.21 24.94 15.23
C SER A 275 -11.19 24.19 16.56
#